data_AF-M1MJE6-F1
#
_entry.id   AF-M1MJE6-F1
#
_cell.length_a   1.000
_cell.length_b   1.000
_cell.length_c   1.000
_cell.angle_alpha   90.00
_cell.angle_beta   90.00
_cell.angle_gamma   90.00
#
_symmetry.space_group_name_H-M   'P 1'
#
loop_
_entity.id
_entity.type
_entity.pdbx_description
1 polymer ?
#
loop_
_entity_poly.entity_id
_entity_poly.type
_entity_poly.pdbx_seq_one_letter_code
_entity_poly.pdbx_strand_id
1 'polypeptide(L)'
;MIISDKHIQSINLMLIGNLTNANIAKTVGVSEKTIYNWLDNKDFKAELQKRTDEFNSQQTEEGRRQILGLMPLAISNLAEIMADKSNPKFFETNKYIIDRNLGNTTTKIEQANTDSTGKNTNVDIDQLVNEIKEDNNVIDISQVK
;
A
#
# COMPACT_ATOMS: atom_id res chain seq x y z
N MET A 1 -26.99 -22.46 8.85
CA MET A 1 -27.73 -23.15 7.77
C MET A 1 -26.74 -23.65 6.73
N ILE A 2 -27.14 -24.61 5.89
CA ILE A 2 -26.31 -25.04 4.76
C ILE A 2 -26.39 -23.99 3.66
N ILE A 3 -25.24 -23.48 3.21
CA ILE A 3 -25.15 -22.57 2.06
C ILE A 3 -25.48 -23.35 0.79
N SER A 4 -26.30 -22.75 -0.06
CA SER A 4 -26.84 -23.37 -1.28
C SER A 4 -26.75 -22.38 -2.43
N ASP A 5 -27.03 -22.83 -3.65
CA ASP A 5 -26.87 -22.02 -4.84
C ASP A 5 -27.69 -20.73 -4.80
N LYS A 6 -28.90 -20.77 -4.21
CA LYS A 6 -29.73 -19.56 -4.03
C LYS A 6 -29.08 -18.54 -3.09
N HIS A 7 -28.40 -19.02 -2.04
CA HIS A 7 -27.66 -18.15 -1.13
C HIS A 7 -26.49 -17.49 -1.85
N ILE A 8 -25.73 -18.28 -2.62
CA ILE A 8 -24.59 -17.77 -3.40
C ILE A 8 -25.05 -16.76 -4.45
N GLN A 9 -26.13 -17.07 -5.18
CA GLN A 9 -26.70 -16.15 -6.16
C GLN A 9 -27.15 -14.84 -5.51
N SER A 10 -27.83 -14.92 -4.35
CA SER A 10 -28.22 -13.74 -3.59
C SER A 10 -27.01 -12.90 -3.17
N ILE A 11 -25.96 -13.54 -2.65
CA ILE A 11 -24.73 -12.83 -2.24
C ILE A 11 -24.08 -12.14 -3.44
N ASN A 12 -23.95 -12.83 -4.58
CA ASN A 12 -23.38 -12.23 -5.78
C ASN A 12 -24.17 -10.99 -6.24
N LEU A 13 -25.50 -11.04 -6.20
CA LEU A 13 -26.34 -9.88 -6.54
C LEU A 13 -26.22 -8.74 -5.51
N MET A 14 -26.05 -9.06 -4.23
CA MET A 14 -25.78 -8.08 -3.17
C MET A 14 -24.43 -7.38 -3.38
N LEU A 15 -23.39 -8.13 -3.78
CA LEU A 15 -22.04 -7.59 -4.03
C LEU A 15 -22.01 -6.62 -5.22
N ILE A 16 -22.82 -6.88 -6.26
CA ILE A 16 -22.98 -5.95 -7.39
C ILE A 16 -23.62 -4.62 -6.91
N GLY A 17 -24.46 -4.67 -5.88
CA GLY A 17 -24.98 -3.48 -5.19
C GLY A 17 -26.02 -2.66 -5.96
N ASN A 18 -26.50 -3.15 -7.11
CA ASN A 18 -27.44 -2.41 -7.97
C ASN A 18 -28.91 -2.81 -7.78
N LEU A 19 -29.21 -3.78 -6.92
CA LEU A 19 -30.57 -4.27 -6.66
C LEU A 19 -30.93 -4.15 -5.18
N THR A 20 -32.20 -3.87 -4.92
CA THR A 20 -32.79 -3.93 -3.57
C THR A 20 -33.02 -5.39 -3.15
N ASN A 21 -33.13 -5.66 -1.84
CA ASN A 21 -33.46 -6.99 -1.32
C ASN A 21 -34.74 -7.58 -1.94
N ALA A 22 -35.75 -6.74 -2.20
CA ALA A 22 -36.98 -7.14 -2.89
C ALA A 22 -36.72 -7.63 -4.32
N ASN A 23 -35.87 -6.93 -5.08
CA ASN A 23 -35.53 -7.32 -6.45
C ASN A 23 -34.58 -8.53 -6.49
N ILE A 24 -33.68 -8.65 -5.51
CA ILE A 24 -32.83 -9.83 -5.33
C ILE A 24 -33.71 -11.06 -5.06
N ALA A 25 -34.68 -10.95 -4.14
CA ALA A 25 -35.61 -12.02 -3.82
C ALA A 25 -36.38 -12.52 -5.05
N LYS A 26 -36.88 -11.58 -5.87
CA LYS A 26 -37.53 -11.90 -7.16
C LYS A 26 -36.59 -12.64 -8.11
N THR A 27 -35.34 -12.19 -8.22
CA THR A 27 -34.32 -12.76 -9.12
C THR A 27 -33.91 -14.17 -8.70
N VAL A 28 -33.79 -14.41 -7.39
CA VAL A 28 -33.41 -15.70 -6.79
C VAL A 28 -34.61 -16.67 -6.68
N GLY A 29 -35.84 -16.16 -6.82
CA GLY A 29 -37.07 -16.93 -6.69
C GLY A 29 -37.35 -17.34 -5.24
N VAL A 30 -37.31 -16.37 -4.32
CA VAL A 30 -37.65 -16.50 -2.90
C VAL A 30 -38.47 -15.30 -2.42
N SER A 31 -39.03 -15.37 -1.22
CA SER A 31 -39.70 -14.21 -0.62
C SER A 31 -38.68 -13.20 -0.11
N GLU A 32 -39.02 -11.91 -0.11
CA GLU A 32 -38.14 -10.88 0.46
C GLU A 32 -37.84 -11.13 1.94
N LYS A 33 -38.83 -11.61 2.70
CA LYS A 33 -38.65 -12.03 4.09
C LYS A 33 -37.57 -13.10 4.25
N THR A 34 -37.46 -14.01 3.28
CA THR A 34 -36.41 -15.04 3.26
C THR A 34 -35.02 -14.39 3.17
N ILE A 35 -34.85 -13.34 2.37
CA ILE A 35 -33.58 -12.61 2.28
C ILE A 35 -33.23 -11.97 3.62
N TYR A 36 -34.17 -11.30 4.30
CA TYR A 36 -33.91 -10.74 5.63
C TYR A 36 -33.54 -11.82 6.66
N ASN A 37 -34.25 -12.96 6.64
CA ASN A 37 -33.91 -14.08 7.53
C ASN A 37 -32.51 -14.64 7.27
N TRP A 38 -32.06 -14.70 6.01
CA TRP A 38 -30.69 -15.07 5.67
C TRP A 38 -29.70 -14.04 6.15
N LEU A 39 -30.01 -12.76 5.96
CA LEU A 39 -29.18 -11.67 6.45
C LEU A 39 -29.04 -11.69 7.97
N ASP A 40 -29.93 -12.30 8.73
CA ASP A 40 -29.77 -12.50 10.19
C ASP A 40 -29.06 -13.81 10.58
N ASN A 41 -28.88 -14.74 9.64
CA ASN A 41 -28.24 -16.02 9.88
C ASN A 41 -26.71 -15.88 9.96
N LYS A 42 -26.09 -16.46 11.00
CA LYS A 42 -24.64 -16.38 11.21
C LYS A 42 -23.82 -16.94 10.05
N ASP A 43 -24.21 -18.08 9.49
CA ASP A 43 -23.44 -18.75 8.43
C ASP A 43 -23.53 -17.98 7.11
N PHE A 44 -24.71 -17.42 6.80
CA PHE A 44 -24.89 -16.55 5.64
C PHE A 44 -24.09 -15.24 5.77
N LYS A 45 -24.13 -14.60 6.95
CA LYS A 45 -23.32 -13.40 7.23
C LYS A 45 -21.83 -13.68 7.05
N ALA A 46 -21.34 -14.81 7.55
CA ALA A 46 -19.94 -15.19 7.42
C ALA A 46 -19.52 -15.37 5.95
N GLU A 47 -20.35 -16.06 5.15
CA GLU A 47 -20.08 -16.25 3.72
C GLU A 47 -20.19 -14.94 2.92
N LEU A 48 -21.19 -14.10 3.23
CA LEU A 48 -21.33 -12.76 2.64
C LEU A 48 -20.10 -11.90 2.94
N GLN A 49 -19.65 -11.87 4.19
CA GLN A 49 -18.46 -11.12 4.59
C GLN A 49 -17.22 -11.62 3.84
N LYS A 50 -16.96 -12.93 3.87
CA LYS A 50 -15.84 -13.55 3.17
C LYS A 50 -15.80 -13.15 1.69
N ARG A 51 -16.94 -13.26 0.98
CA ARG A 51 -17.02 -12.91 -0.44
C ARG A 51 -16.92 -11.40 -0.68
N THR A 52 -17.36 -10.59 0.27
CA THR A 52 -17.18 -9.13 0.23
C THR A 52 -15.71 -8.76 0.30
N ASP A 53 -14.95 -9.40 1.20
CA ASP A 53 -13.52 -9.17 1.35
C ASP A 53 -12.73 -9.62 0.12
N GLU A 54 -13.08 -10.79 -0.44
CA GLU A 54 -12.52 -11.29 -1.70
C GLU A 54 -12.83 -10.34 -2.87
N PHE A 55 -14.08 -9.90 -3.00
CA PHE A 55 -14.51 -8.99 -4.05
C PHE A 55 -13.77 -7.64 -3.95
N ASN A 56 -13.70 -7.04 -2.76
CA ASN A 56 -13.00 -5.78 -2.54
C ASN A 56 -11.50 -5.88 -2.85
N SER A 57 -10.87 -7.01 -2.47
CA SER A 57 -9.46 -7.27 -2.78
C SER A 57 -9.25 -7.36 -4.30
N GLN A 58 -10.13 -8.08 -5.01
CA GLN A 58 -10.07 -8.19 -6.47
C GLN A 58 -10.26 -6.83 -7.16
N GLN A 59 -11.24 -6.04 -6.73
CA GLN A 59 -11.48 -4.70 -7.28
C GLN A 59 -10.31 -3.74 -7.01
N THR A 60 -9.68 -3.83 -5.84
CA THR A 60 -8.50 -3.03 -5.50
C THR A 60 -7.34 -3.35 -6.45
N GLU A 61 -7.05 -4.64 -6.66
CA GLU A 61 -5.99 -5.05 -7.59
C GLU A 61 -6.32 -4.71 -9.04
N GLU A 62 -7.57 -4.80 -9.45
CA GLU A 62 -8.00 -4.40 -10.80
C GLU A 62 -7.89 -2.89 -11.02
N GLY A 63 -8.37 -2.07 -10.08
CA GLY A 63 -8.20 -0.63 -10.12
C GLY A 63 -6.73 -0.22 -10.18
N ARG A 64 -5.87 -0.90 -9.39
CA ARG A 64 -4.42 -0.70 -9.46
C ARG A 64 -3.87 -1.03 -10.84
N ARG A 65 -4.27 -2.15 -11.45
CA ARG A 65 -3.86 -2.51 -12.82
C ARG A 65 -4.28 -1.46 -13.84
N GLN A 66 -5.52 -0.97 -13.77
CA GLN A 66 -6.01 0.08 -14.66
C GLN A 66 -5.20 1.37 -14.53
N ILE A 67 -4.89 1.80 -13.30
CA ILE A 67 -4.04 2.97 -13.04
C ILE A 67 -2.62 2.75 -13.54
N LEU A 68 -2.03 1.58 -13.30
CA LEU A 68 -0.70 1.22 -13.83
C LEU A 68 -0.68 1.25 -15.36
N GLY A 69 -1.77 0.83 -16.02
CA GLY A 69 -1.92 0.91 -17.47
C GLY A 69 -1.91 2.35 -18.00
N LEU A 70 -2.31 3.34 -17.21
CA LEU A 70 -2.24 4.77 -17.55
C LEU A 70 -0.85 5.38 -17.34
N MET A 71 0.07 4.66 -16.70
CA MET A 71 1.39 5.16 -16.34
C MET A 71 2.21 5.66 -17.55
N PRO A 72 2.22 4.99 -18.72
CA PRO A 72 2.92 5.51 -19.91
C PRO A 72 2.37 6.85 -20.40
N LEU A 73 1.05 7.03 -20.35
CA LEU A 73 0.39 8.30 -20.71
C LEU A 73 0.75 9.40 -19.69
N ALA A 74 0.71 9.08 -18.40
CA ALA A 74 1.11 10.01 -17.35
C ALA A 74 2.58 10.44 -17.48
N ILE A 75 3.48 9.50 -17.79
CA ILE A 75 4.89 9.79 -18.08
C ILE A 75 5.02 10.71 -19.30
N SER A 76 4.26 10.45 -20.37
CA SER A 76 4.29 11.26 -21.59
C SER A 76 3.79 12.68 -21.34
N ASN A 77 2.64 12.83 -20.66
CA ASN A 77 2.10 14.14 -20.27
C ASN A 77 3.08 14.90 -19.37
N LEU A 78 3.73 14.20 -18.43
CA LEU A 78 4.76 14.82 -17.61
C LEU A 78 5.94 15.26 -18.48
N ALA A 79 6.40 14.44 -19.44
CA ALA A 79 7.49 14.76 -20.35
C ALA A 79 7.20 16.00 -21.19
N GLU A 80 5.96 16.17 -21.65
CA GLU A 80 5.53 17.38 -22.36
C GLU A 80 5.57 18.61 -21.45
N ILE A 81 5.04 18.51 -20.23
CA ILE A 81 5.10 19.59 -19.22
C ILE A 81 6.55 19.94 -18.88
N MET A 82 7.41 18.93 -18.82
CA MET A 82 8.85 19.07 -18.60
C MET A 82 9.62 19.59 -19.80
N ALA A 83 9.04 19.59 -20.99
CA ALA A 83 9.62 20.15 -22.20
C ALA A 83 9.21 21.62 -22.41
N ASP A 84 8.15 22.07 -21.72
CA ASP A 84 7.69 23.45 -21.74
C ASP A 84 8.62 24.36 -20.93
N LYS A 85 9.51 25.06 -21.63
CA LYS A 85 10.46 26.02 -21.05
C LYS A 85 9.78 27.24 -20.40
N SER A 86 8.50 27.49 -20.68
CA SER A 86 7.73 28.56 -20.03
C SER A 86 7.16 28.13 -18.67
N ASN A 87 7.17 26.84 -18.37
CA ASN A 87 6.72 26.31 -17.09
C ASN A 87 7.74 26.63 -15.98
N PRO A 88 7.35 27.32 -14.89
CA PRO A 88 8.27 27.63 -13.79
C PRO A 88 8.87 26.40 -13.10
N LYS A 89 8.26 25.22 -13.24
CA LYS A 89 8.75 23.94 -12.70
C LYS A 89 9.65 23.16 -13.67
N PHE A 90 9.94 23.68 -14.88
CA PHE A 90 10.75 22.99 -15.88
C PHE A 90 12.10 22.52 -15.32
N PHE A 91 12.83 23.43 -14.66
CA PHE A 91 14.13 23.11 -14.08
C PHE A 91 14.03 22.07 -12.95
N GLU A 92 13.11 22.27 -12.00
CA GLU A 92 12.91 21.36 -10.85
C GLU A 92 12.53 19.95 -11.30
N THR A 93 11.68 19.84 -12.33
CA THR A 93 11.23 18.54 -12.81
C THR A 93 12.34 17.81 -13.59
N ASN A 94 13.11 18.53 -14.42
CA ASN A 94 14.29 17.95 -15.08
C ASN A 94 15.37 17.53 -14.06
N LYS A 95 15.60 18.35 -13.03
CA LYS A 95 16.50 18.02 -11.91
C LYS A 95 16.02 16.76 -11.15
N TYR A 96 14.72 16.64 -10.89
CA TYR A 96 14.13 15.45 -10.24
C TYR A 96 14.38 14.16 -11.03
N ILE A 97 14.26 14.17 -12.37
CA ILE A 97 14.57 13.00 -13.20
C ILE A 97 16.03 12.59 -13.05
N ILE A 98 16.95 13.55 -13.17
CA ILE A 98 18.39 13.32 -13.07
C ILE A 98 18.69 12.73 -11.69
N ASP A 99 18.21 13.37 -10.62
CA ASP A 99 18.42 12.94 -9.23
C ASP A 99 17.83 11.55 -8.94
N ARG A 100 16.68 11.20 -9.54
CA ARG A 100 16.01 9.90 -9.34
C ARG A 100 16.71 8.74 -10.03
N ASN A 101 17.34 8.97 -11.19
CA ASN A 101 17.93 7.90 -12.02
C ASN A 101 19.44 7.81 -11.87
N LEU A 102 20.14 8.93 -11.66
CA LEU A 102 21.60 8.99 -11.55
C LEU A 102 22.06 9.21 -10.10
N GLY A 103 21.11 9.33 -9.16
CA GLY A 103 21.37 9.76 -7.80
C GLY A 103 21.53 11.28 -7.73
N ASN A 104 21.27 11.85 -6.56
CA ASN A 104 21.64 13.22 -6.27
C ASN A 104 22.98 13.25 -5.52
N THR A 105 23.72 14.35 -5.63
CA THR A 105 25.00 14.55 -4.91
C THR A 105 24.83 14.55 -3.38
N THR A 106 23.60 14.52 -2.86
CA THR A 106 23.26 14.59 -1.43
C THR A 106 22.74 13.27 -0.85
N THR A 107 22.84 12.14 -1.55
CA THR A 107 22.26 10.90 -1.05
C THR A 107 23.15 10.38 0.08
N LYS A 108 22.81 10.73 1.34
CA LYS A 108 23.25 9.97 2.51
C LYS A 108 22.80 8.53 2.26
N ILE A 109 23.78 7.63 2.11
CA ILE A 109 23.52 6.20 2.09
C ILE A 109 23.02 5.85 3.49
N GLU A 110 21.71 5.63 3.64
CA GLU A 110 21.19 5.01 4.85
C GLU A 110 21.62 3.54 4.84
N GLN A 111 22.56 3.18 5.72
CA GLN A 111 22.79 1.77 6.05
C GLN A 111 21.55 1.27 6.77
N ALA A 112 20.79 0.39 6.11
CA ALA A 112 19.80 -0.41 6.79
C ALA A 112 20.52 -1.40 7.70
N ASN A 113 20.71 -1.04 8.98
CA ASN A 113 20.96 -2.04 10.01
C ASN A 113 19.65 -2.81 10.19
N THR A 114 19.52 -3.95 9.50
CA THR A 114 18.52 -4.95 9.83
C THR A 114 18.92 -5.63 11.13
N ASP A 115 18.71 -4.94 12.25
CA ASP A 115 18.57 -5.59 13.54
C ASP A 115 17.09 -5.85 13.78
N SER A 116 16.70 -7.10 13.58
CA SER A 116 15.42 -7.66 13.97
C SER A 116 15.28 -7.71 15.50
N THR A 117 15.20 -6.55 16.16
CA THR A 117 14.58 -6.39 17.49
C THR A 117 14.36 -4.90 17.76
N GLY A 118 13.10 -4.48 17.90
CA GLY A 118 12.70 -3.08 18.05
C GLY A 118 13.15 -2.42 19.36
N LYS A 119 14.43 -2.06 19.45
CA LYS A 119 14.93 -1.05 20.38
C LYS A 119 15.72 -0.02 19.57
N ASN A 120 15.11 1.13 19.36
CA ASN A 120 15.81 2.33 18.91
C ASN A 120 16.72 2.81 20.06
N THR A 121 17.89 2.20 20.22
CA THR A 121 18.95 2.79 21.05
C THR A 121 19.57 3.90 20.22
N ASN A 122 19.24 5.15 20.55
CA ASN A 122 19.99 6.30 20.07
C ASN A 122 21.41 6.17 20.62
N VAL A 123 22.32 5.66 19.81
CA VAL A 123 23.72 5.51 20.19
C VAL A 123 24.38 6.87 20.04
N ASP A 124 24.65 7.52 21.17
CA ASP A 124 25.38 8.78 21.21
C ASP A 124 26.86 8.52 20.93
N ILE A 125 27.33 8.98 19.78
CA ILE A 125 28.71 8.81 19.32
C ILE A 125 29.68 9.48 20.31
N ASP A 126 29.28 10.58 20.95
CA ASP A 126 30.12 11.28 21.92
C ASP A 126 30.32 10.43 23.19
N GLN A 127 29.31 9.64 23.57
CA GLN A 127 29.39 8.73 24.70
C GLN A 127 30.35 7.55 24.42
N LEU A 128 30.27 6.96 23.22
CA LEU A 128 31.19 5.90 22.81
C LEU A 128 32.65 6.36 22.72
N VAL A 129 32.88 7.57 22.21
CA VAL A 129 34.23 8.15 22.15
C VAL A 129 34.80 8.38 23.55
N ASN A 130 33.96 8.71 24.52
CA ASN A 130 34.39 8.88 25.91
C ASN A 130 34.68 7.52 26.58
N GLU A 131 33.88 6.49 26.36
CA GLU A 131 34.14 5.12 26.87
C GLU A 131 35.45 4.55 26.31
N ILE A 132 35.74 4.77 25.01
CA ILE A 132 37.00 4.35 24.39
C ILE A 132 38.21 5.08 24.97
N LYS A 133 38.06 6.34 25.42
CA LYS A 133 39.14 7.09 26.08
C LYS A 133 39.41 6.62 27.51
N GLU A 134 38.42 6.06 28.20
CA GLU A 134 38.57 5.53 29.55
C GLU A 134 39.26 4.16 29.57
N ASP A 135 39.06 3.35 28.52
CA ASP A 135 39.89 2.17 28.28
C ASP A 135 41.27 2.65 27.79
N ASN A 136 42.23 2.71 28.72
CA ASN A 136 43.65 3.11 28.57
C ASN A 136 44.47 2.30 27.52
N ASN A 137 43.83 1.68 26.55
CA ASN A 137 44.45 0.93 25.45
C ASN A 137 44.42 1.70 24.11
N VAL A 138 44.16 3.01 24.15
CA VAL A 138 44.23 3.89 22.98
C VAL A 138 45.69 4.29 22.72
N ILE A 139 46.26 3.77 21.64
CA ILE A 139 47.57 4.24 21.14
C ILE A 139 47.33 5.55 20.39
N ASP A 140 47.80 6.67 20.95
CA ASP A 140 47.84 7.94 20.24
C ASP A 140 48.92 7.90 19.16
N ILE A 141 48.50 7.66 17.92
CA ILE A 141 49.37 7.59 16.73
C ILE A 141 50.08 8.92 16.47
N SER A 142 49.62 10.05 17.02
CA SER A 142 50.32 11.33 16.92
C SER A 142 51.59 11.41 17.77
N GLN A 143 51.77 10.48 18.73
CA GLN A 143 52.96 10.37 19.58
C GLN A 143 53.95 9.29 19.13
N VAL A 144 53.62 8.52 18.09
CA VAL A 144 54.55 7.54 17.50
C VAL A 144 55.46 8.28 16.52
N LYS A 145 56.73 8.41 16.89
CA LYS A 145 57.77 9.10 16.13
C LYS A 145 58.52 8.15 15.19
#